data_AF-A0A397YVF1-F1
#
_entry.id   AF-A0A397YVF1-F1
#
_cell.length_a   1.000
_cell.length_b   1.000
_cell.length_c   1.000
_cell.angle_alpha   90.00
_cell.angle_beta   90.00
_cell.angle_gamma   90.00
#
_symmetry.space_group_name_H-M   'P 1'
#
loop_
_entity.id
_entity.type
_entity.pdbx_description
1 polymer ?
#
loop_
_entity_poly.entity_id
_entity_poly.type
_entity_poly.pdbx_seq_one_letter_code
_entity_poly.pdbx_strand_id
1 'polypeptide(L)'
;MANSNLPRRIIKVLQRYGLGPSQSPYQGGVFKLELFLPEEYPMSAPKVRFLTKIYHPNIDKLGRICLDILKDKWSPALQIRTVLLSIQALLSAPNPDDPLSENIAKHWKSNEAEAVETAKEWTRLYASGA
;
A
#
# COMPACT_ATOMS: atom_id res chain seq x y z
N MET A 1 27.05 -23.36 18.59
CA MET A 1 26.16 -22.28 19.07
C MET A 1 25.87 -21.38 17.90
N ALA A 2 24.72 -21.55 17.23
CA ALA A 2 24.31 -20.68 16.14
C ALA A 2 23.65 -19.43 16.75
N ASN A 3 24.17 -18.25 16.43
CA ASN A 3 23.66 -16.97 16.92
C ASN A 3 22.33 -16.66 16.22
N SER A 4 21.20 -17.00 16.85
CA SER A 4 19.85 -16.82 16.33
C SER A 4 19.30 -15.42 16.64
N ASN A 5 20.01 -14.38 16.21
CA ASN A 5 19.48 -13.01 16.18
C ASN A 5 19.04 -12.67 14.74
N LEU A 6 18.11 -13.47 14.21
CA LEU A 6 17.33 -12.98 13.07
C LEU A 6 16.36 -11.92 13.63
N PRO A 7 16.45 -10.64 13.19
CA PRO A 7 15.45 -9.64 13.58
C PRO A 7 14.08 -10.21 13.24
N ARG A 8 13.08 -9.98 14.10
CA ARG A 8 11.70 -10.50 13.98
C ARG A 8 11.09 -10.14 12.62
N ARG A 9 11.46 -10.91 11.61
CA ARG A 9 11.04 -10.81 10.22
C ARG A 9 9.66 -11.43 10.16
N ILE A 10 8.63 -10.66 10.48
CA ILE A 10 7.29 -11.00 9.99
C ILE A 10 7.31 -10.69 8.49
N ILE A 11 7.90 -11.60 7.71
CA ILE A 11 7.78 -11.62 6.27
C ILE A 11 6.46 -12.32 5.96
N LYS A 12 5.64 -11.66 5.12
CA LYS A 12 4.28 -12.03 4.70
C LYS A 12 3.19 -11.78 5.73
N VAL A 13 2.57 -10.61 5.62
CA VAL A 13 1.12 -10.54 5.73
C VAL A 13 0.56 -10.84 4.33
N LEU A 14 0.35 -12.13 4.02
CA LEU A 14 -0.60 -12.53 2.98
C LEU A 14 -2.00 -12.47 3.59
N GLN A 15 -2.43 -11.28 4.01
CA GLN A 15 -3.85 -11.12 4.25
C GLN A 15 -4.49 -10.78 2.93
N ARG A 16 -5.34 -11.71 2.50
CA ARG A 16 -6.48 -11.46 1.63
C ARG A 16 -7.42 -10.49 2.36
N TYR A 17 -6.98 -9.27 2.63
CA TYR A 17 -7.93 -8.20 2.92
C TYR A 17 -8.74 -8.05 1.66
N GLY A 18 -10.06 -8.10 1.85
CA GLY A 18 -11.03 -8.29 0.80
C GLY A 18 -10.68 -7.53 -0.45
N LEU A 19 -10.98 -8.17 -1.59
CA LEU A 19 -11.20 -7.55 -2.91
C LEU A 19 -11.05 -6.04 -2.81
N GLY A 20 -10.07 -5.43 -3.49
CA GLY A 20 -9.79 -4.00 -3.32
C GLY A 20 -11.07 -3.14 -3.30
N PRO A 21 -11.05 -1.95 -2.71
CA PRO A 21 -12.27 -1.31 -2.23
C PRO A 21 -13.43 -1.34 -3.24
N SER A 22 -14.64 -1.69 -2.80
CA SER A 22 -15.80 -1.68 -3.69
C SER A 22 -15.97 -0.29 -4.30
N GLN A 23 -16.35 -0.23 -5.58
CA GLN A 23 -16.48 1.03 -6.32
C GLN A 23 -15.14 1.77 -6.51
N SER A 24 -14.01 1.06 -6.44
CA SER A 24 -12.68 1.57 -6.80
C SER A 24 -12.12 0.79 -8.01
N PRO A 25 -11.14 1.34 -8.75
CA PRO A 25 -10.46 0.59 -9.82
C PRO A 25 -9.70 -0.64 -9.31
N TYR A 26 -9.48 -0.74 -8.01
CA TYR A 26 -8.76 -1.85 -7.36
C TYR A 26 -9.69 -3.01 -6.98
N GLN A 27 -11.00 -2.88 -7.28
CA GLN A 27 -12.00 -3.88 -6.93
C GLN A 27 -11.65 -5.28 -7.43
N GLY A 28 -11.76 -6.26 -6.53
CA GLY A 28 -11.46 -7.66 -6.83
C GLY A 28 -9.97 -8.02 -6.76
N GLY A 29 -9.06 -7.05 -6.72
CA GLY A 29 -7.63 -7.30 -6.66
C GLY A 29 -7.14 -7.85 -5.32
N VAL A 30 -6.11 -8.69 -5.38
CA VAL A 30 -5.34 -9.21 -4.23
C VAL A 30 -3.94 -8.61 -4.27
N PHE A 31 -3.68 -7.68 -3.34
CA PHE A 31 -2.42 -6.94 -3.26
C PHE A 31 -1.52 -7.50 -2.17
N LYS A 32 -0.32 -7.95 -2.55
CA LYS A 32 0.70 -8.42 -1.62
C LYS A 32 1.44 -7.22 -1.05
N LEU A 33 1.50 -7.11 0.27
CA LEU A 33 2.24 -6.09 1.00
C LEU A 33 3.41 -6.74 1.75
N GLU A 34 4.54 -6.04 1.81
CA GLU A 34 5.62 -6.33 2.74
C GLU A 34 5.52 -5.35 3.91
N LEU A 35 5.58 -5.90 5.13
CA LEU A 35 5.55 -5.13 6.36
C LEU A 35 6.80 -5.49 7.18
N PHE A 36 7.56 -4.48 7.57
CA PHE A 36 8.76 -4.62 8.38
C PHE A 36 8.56 -3.91 9.72
N LEU A 37 8.71 -4.67 10.79
CA LEU A 37 8.71 -4.14 12.16
C LEU A 37 10.17 -3.83 12.54
N PRO A 38 10.52 -2.55 12.75
CA PRO A 38 11.85 -2.21 13.27
C PRO A 38 12.01 -2.72 14.71
N GLU A 39 13.25 -2.71 15.21
CA GLU A 39 13.57 -3.16 16.58
C GLU A 39 12.85 -2.31 17.63
N GLU A 40 12.67 -1.02 17.34
CA GLU A 40 12.00 -0.07 18.22
C GLU A 40 10.47 -0.12 18.10
N TYR A 41 9.88 -1.02 17.31
CA TYR A 41 8.42 -1.17 17.25
C TYR A 41 7.87 -1.61 18.62
N PRO A 42 6.80 -0.96 19.16
CA PRO A 42 5.89 -0.03 18.49
C PRO A 42 6.22 1.47 18.65
N MET A 43 7.35 1.84 19.25
CA MET A 43 7.76 3.24 19.37
C MET A 43 8.05 3.87 18.00
N SER A 44 8.66 3.09 17.10
CA SER A 44 8.80 3.44 15.68
C SER A 44 7.72 2.78 14.82
N ALA A 45 7.26 3.49 13.79
CA ALA A 45 6.28 3.00 12.83
C ALA A 45 6.77 1.75 12.07
N PRO A 46 5.86 0.85 11.66
CA PRO A 46 6.21 -0.21 10.72
C PRO A 46 6.54 0.39 9.35
N LYS A 47 7.45 -0.23 8.60
CA LYS A 47 7.66 0.10 7.18
C LYS A 47 6.75 -0.78 6.34
N VAL A 48 6.01 -0.19 5.42
CA VAL A 48 5.08 -0.92 4.55
C VAL A 48 5.32 -0.56 3.09
N ARG A 49 5.29 -1.55 2.21
CA ARG A 49 5.30 -1.34 0.75
C ARG A 49 4.51 -2.40 0.01
N PHE A 50 4.02 -2.05 -1.17
CA PHE A 50 3.45 -2.99 -2.13
C PHE A 50 4.54 -3.86 -2.76
N LEU A 51 4.27 -5.16 -2.82
CA LEU A 51 5.00 -6.11 -3.66
C LEU A 51 4.29 -6.32 -4.99
N THR A 52 2.96 -6.25 -4.99
CA THR A 52 2.14 -6.26 -6.20
C THR A 52 2.27 -4.91 -6.92
N LYS A 53 2.55 -4.92 -8.22
CA LYS A 53 2.51 -3.69 -9.04
C LYS A 53 1.11 -3.09 -9.01
N ILE A 54 1.02 -1.77 -8.85
CA ILE A 54 -0.24 -1.04 -8.75
C ILE A 54 -0.12 0.32 -9.45
N TYR A 55 -1.18 0.74 -10.11
CA TYR A 55 -1.27 2.05 -10.75
C TYR A 55 -2.00 3.02 -9.81
N HIS A 56 -1.26 3.84 -9.08
CA HIS A 56 -1.83 4.72 -8.05
C HIS A 56 -0.94 5.97 -7.86
N PRO A 57 -1.49 7.19 -7.72
CA PRO A 57 -0.69 8.42 -7.60
C PRO A 57 0.15 8.48 -6.31
N ASN A 58 -0.36 7.97 -5.19
CA ASN A 58 0.33 7.95 -3.89
C ASN A 58 1.21 6.71 -3.64
N ILE A 59 1.44 5.87 -4.66
CA ILE A 59 2.31 4.68 -4.57
C ILE A 59 3.33 4.75 -5.70
N ASP A 60 4.61 4.58 -5.38
CA ASP A 60 5.66 4.66 -6.38
C ASP A 60 5.97 3.31 -7.05
N LYS A 61 6.90 3.33 -8.02
CA LYS A 61 7.31 2.12 -8.76
C LYS A 61 7.95 1.01 -7.91
N LEU A 62 8.41 1.33 -6.71
CA LEU A 62 8.99 0.37 -5.75
C LEU A 62 7.96 -0.11 -4.72
N GLY A 63 6.71 0.36 -4.84
CA GLY A 63 5.61 0.06 -3.96
C GLY A 63 5.60 0.88 -2.66
N ARG A 64 6.45 1.89 -2.53
CA ARG A 64 6.49 2.76 -1.33
C ARG A 64 5.20 3.57 -1.26
N ILE A 65 4.70 3.74 -0.03
CA ILE A 65 3.44 4.43 0.27
C ILE A 65 3.75 5.69 1.08
N CYS A 66 3.14 6.82 0.74
CA CYS A 66 3.14 8.00 1.60
C CYS A 66 1.87 7.98 2.45
N LEU A 67 2.00 7.67 3.73
CA LEU A 67 0.94 7.79 4.72
C LEU A 67 1.51 8.47 5.95
N ASP A 68 0.83 9.51 6.43
CA ASP A 68 1.22 10.31 7.60
C ASP A 68 1.26 9.47 8.89
N ILE A 69 0.34 8.50 9.03
CA ILE A 69 0.34 7.54 10.15
C ILE A 69 1.59 6.63 10.16
N LEU A 70 2.35 6.56 9.07
CA LEU A 70 3.63 5.83 9.00
C LEU A 70 4.84 6.76 9.20
N LYS A 71 4.59 8.04 9.51
CA LYS A 71 5.59 9.09 9.67
C LYS A 71 5.32 9.86 10.98
N ASP A 72 4.88 11.11 10.87
CA ASP A 72 4.71 12.08 11.96
C ASP A 72 3.45 11.84 12.79
N LYS A 73 2.44 11.16 12.24
CA LYS A 73 1.20 10.80 12.96
C LYS A 73 1.20 9.38 13.50
N TRP A 74 2.35 8.69 13.49
CA TRP A 74 2.46 7.39 14.13
C TRP A 74 2.28 7.52 15.64
N SER A 75 1.54 6.58 16.22
CA SER A 75 1.41 6.43 17.66
C SER A 75 1.60 4.95 18.01
N PRO A 76 2.32 4.60 19.08
CA PRO A 76 2.47 3.21 19.54
C PRO A 76 1.14 2.51 19.85
N ALA A 77 0.05 3.26 20.02
CA ALA A 77 -1.30 2.73 20.19
C ALA A 77 -1.95 2.26 18.87
N LEU A 78 -1.41 2.65 17.70
CA LEU A 78 -1.92 2.21 16.41
C LEU A 78 -1.55 0.75 16.16
N GLN A 79 -2.56 -0.03 15.78
CA GLN A 79 -2.38 -1.44 15.44
C GLN A 79 -2.06 -1.60 13.95
N ILE A 80 -1.41 -2.70 13.59
CA ILE A 80 -1.19 -3.09 12.18
C ILE A 80 -2.52 -3.11 11.41
N ARG A 81 -3.62 -3.53 12.05
CA ARG A 81 -4.97 -3.49 11.46
C ARG A 81 -5.37 -2.07 11.03
N THR A 82 -5.09 -1.05 11.85
CA THR A 82 -5.40 0.35 11.53
C THR A 82 -4.58 0.83 10.35
N VAL A 83 -3.28 0.49 10.31
CA VAL A 83 -2.41 0.80 9.17
C VAL A 83 -2.98 0.23 7.86
N LEU A 84 -3.41 -1.04 7.88
CA LEU A 84 -3.94 -1.72 6.71
C LEU A 84 -5.29 -1.13 6.26
N LEU A 85 -6.15 -0.74 7.20
CA LEU A 85 -7.39 -0.01 6.90
C LEU A 85 -7.12 1.35 6.27
N SER A 86 -6.12 2.08 6.75
CA SER A 86 -5.72 3.37 6.15
C SER A 86 -5.15 3.21 4.75
N ILE A 87 -4.39 2.13 4.48
CA ILE A 87 -3.97 1.80 3.10
C ILE A 87 -5.17 1.49 2.22
N GLN A 88 -6.16 0.73 2.73
CA GLN A 88 -7.38 0.46 1.98
C GLN A 88 -8.17 1.74 1.68
N ALA A 89 -8.28 2.65 2.66
CA ALA A 89 -8.92 3.95 2.46
C ALA A 89 -8.19 4.80 1.42
N LEU A 90 -6.84 4.77 1.41
CA LEU A 90 -6.03 5.44 0.39
C LEU A 90 -6.34 4.91 -1.02
N LEU A 91 -6.48 3.58 -1.19
CA LEU A 91 -6.87 3.00 -2.47
C LEU A 91 -8.28 3.44 -2.92
N SER A 92 -9.21 3.66 -1.99
CA SER A 92 -10.55 4.18 -2.31
C SER A 92 -10.54 5.64 -2.75
N ALA A 93 -9.59 6.43 -2.23
CA ALA A 93 -9.50 7.86 -2.45
C ALA A 93 -8.07 8.27 -2.85
N PRO A 94 -7.65 7.98 -4.09
CA PRO A 94 -6.37 8.45 -4.61
C PRO A 94 -6.26 9.97 -4.54
N ASN A 95 -5.10 10.48 -4.10
CA ASN A 95 -4.85 11.91 -3.98
C ASN A 95 -3.74 12.36 -4.96
N PRO A 96 -4.07 12.84 -6.17
CA PRO A 96 -3.07 13.29 -7.12
C PRO A 96 -2.41 14.65 -6.75
N ASP A 97 -2.91 15.36 -5.73
CA ASP A 97 -2.33 16.62 -5.27
C ASP A 97 -1.13 16.45 -4.32
N ASP A 98 -0.99 15.29 -3.69
CA ASP A 98 0.18 14.89 -2.90
C ASP A 98 0.78 13.55 -3.39
N PRO A 99 1.34 13.50 -4.61
CA PRO A 99 1.71 12.23 -5.22
C PRO A 99 3.11 11.75 -4.84
N LEU A 100 3.28 10.43 -4.83
CA LEU A 100 4.62 9.81 -4.93
C LEU A 100 5.03 9.51 -6.37
N SER A 101 4.05 9.38 -7.26
CA SER A 101 4.27 9.12 -8.69
C SER A 101 3.73 10.28 -9.52
N GLU A 102 4.59 11.26 -9.83
CA GLU A 102 4.19 12.48 -10.55
C GLU A 102 3.56 12.19 -11.91
N ASN A 103 4.08 11.21 -12.66
CA ASN A 103 3.55 10.87 -13.98
C ASN A 103 2.14 10.28 -13.89
N ILE A 104 1.90 9.41 -12.91
CA ILE A 104 0.56 8.87 -12.66
C ILE A 104 -0.36 10.00 -12.21
N ALA A 105 0.08 10.84 -11.27
CA ALA A 105 -0.72 11.97 -10.79
C ALA A 105 -1.11 12.94 -11.92
N LYS A 106 -0.18 13.26 -12.84
CA LYS A 106 -0.48 14.07 -14.03
C LYS A 106 -1.56 13.40 -14.89
N HIS A 107 -1.48 12.09 -15.11
CA HIS A 107 -2.50 11.35 -15.86
C HIS A 107 -3.87 11.39 -15.17
N TRP A 108 -3.92 11.16 -13.85
CA TRP A 108 -5.15 11.28 -13.06
C TRP A 108 -5.77 12.67 -13.16
N LYS A 109 -4.96 13.74 -13.12
CA LYS A 109 -5.46 15.13 -13.26
C LYS A 109 -5.90 15.47 -14.68
N SER A 110 -5.25 14.92 -15.70
CA SER A 110 -5.58 15.24 -17.10
C SER A 110 -6.78 14.47 -17.62
N ASN A 111 -6.92 13.19 -17.23
CA ASN A 111 -7.99 12.31 -17.67
C ASN A 111 -8.25 11.21 -16.63
N GLU A 112 -9.03 11.54 -15.61
CA GLU A 112 -9.32 10.63 -14.50
C GLU A 112 -9.99 9.33 -14.98
N ALA A 113 -10.92 9.41 -15.94
CA ALA A 113 -11.61 8.23 -16.47
C ALA A 113 -10.65 7.22 -17.10
N GLU A 114 -9.70 7.68 -17.92
CA GLU A 114 -8.67 6.84 -18.53
C GLU A 114 -7.67 6.30 -17.49
N ALA A 115 -7.30 7.12 -16.50
CA ALA A 115 -6.44 6.68 -15.40
C ALA A 115 -7.10 5.59 -14.55
N VAL A 116 -8.41 5.69 -14.31
CA VAL A 116 -9.22 4.67 -13.63
C VAL A 116 -9.26 3.37 -14.43
N GLU A 117 -9.49 3.42 -15.75
CA GLU A 117 -9.44 2.22 -16.60
C GLU A 117 -8.05 1.59 -16.62
N THR A 118 -6.99 2.39 -16.67
CA THR A 118 -5.61 1.90 -16.56
C THR A 118 -5.38 1.20 -15.22
N ALA A 119 -5.89 1.74 -14.12
CA ALA A 119 -5.79 1.14 -12.80
C ALA A 119 -6.58 -0.18 -12.68
N LYS A 120 -7.76 -0.29 -13.32
CA LYS A 120 -8.51 -1.55 -13.42
C LYS A 120 -7.73 -2.61 -14.20
N GLU A 121 -7.12 -2.23 -15.33
CA GLU A 121 -6.32 -3.16 -16.13
C GLU A 121 -5.10 -3.66 -15.36
N TRP A 122 -4.37 -2.77 -14.67
CA TRP A 122 -3.25 -3.16 -13.81
C TRP A 122 -3.68 -4.09 -12.67
N THR A 123 -4.85 -3.82 -12.07
CA THR A 123 -5.42 -4.70 -11.04
C THR A 123 -5.67 -6.09 -11.59
N ARG A 124 -6.27 -6.22 -12.79
CA ARG A 124 -6.46 -7.51 -13.46
C ARG A 124 -5.14 -8.22 -13.78
N LEU A 125 -4.15 -7.49 -14.27
CA LEU A 125 -2.87 -8.07 -14.72
C LEU A 125 -1.98 -8.52 -13.56
N TYR A 126 -1.92 -7.74 -12.48
CA TYR A 126 -0.90 -7.93 -11.44
C TYR A 126 -1.46 -8.39 -10.09
N ALA A 127 -2.76 -8.22 -9.85
CA ALA A 127 -3.40 -8.51 -8.57
C ALA A 127 -4.41 -9.68 -8.66
N SER A 128 -4.31 -10.55 -9.66
CA SER A 128 -5.24 -11.67 -9.90
C SER A 128 -5.10 -12.88 -8.98
N GLY A 129 -4.31 -12.79 -7.90
CA GLY A 129 -4.35 -13.78 -6.81
C GLY A 129 -3.79 -15.16 -7.12
N ALA A 130 -2.74 -15.25 -7.95
CA ALA A 130 -1.89 -16.44 -8.05
C ALA A 130 -0.97 -16.62 -6.82
#